data_AF-A0A149VXZ6-F1
#
_entry.id   AF-A0A149VXZ6-F1
#
_cell.length_a   1.000
_cell.length_b   1.000
_cell.length_c   1.000
_cell.angle_alpha   90.00
_cell.angle_beta   90.00
_cell.angle_gamma   90.00
#
_symmetry.space_group_name_H-M   'P 1'
#
loop_
_entity.id
_entity.type
_entity.pdbx_description
1 polymer ?
#
loop_
_entity_poly.entity_id
_entity_poly.type
_entity_poly.pdbx_seq_one_letter_code
_entity_poly.pdbx_strand_id
1 'polypeptide(L)' 'MLDNGAIEYWVLPEMYLSELCSGLDSTLVTNVLKKYGYLELDTAGKSTVVKRPPGMGPKRVYVIKPELLQSEEEMAQAA' A
#
# COMPACT_ATOMS: atom_id res chain seq x y z
N MET A 1 -11.21 -0.46 6.02
CA MET A 1 -12.23 -0.44 4.97
C MET A 1 -12.55 1.01 4.72
N LEU A 2 -12.42 1.46 3.48
CA LEU A 2 -12.73 2.82 3.08
C LEU A 2 -14.25 2.98 2.93
N ASP A 3 -14.72 4.22 2.87
CA ASP A 3 -16.16 4.54 2.83
C ASP A 3 -16.86 3.99 1.57
N ASN A 4 -16.10 3.74 0.50
CA ASN A 4 -16.56 3.11 -0.74
C ASN A 4 -16.52 1.57 -0.70
N GLY A 5 -16.26 0.97 0.45
CA GLY A 5 -16.15 -0.49 0.62
C GLY A 5 -14.82 -1.09 0.15
N ALA A 6 -13.90 -0.28 -0.38
CA ALA A 6 -12.59 -0.75 -0.80
C ALA A 6 -11.69 -1.07 0.41
N ILE A 7 -10.74 -1.98 0.22
CA ILE A 7 -9.82 -2.45 1.26
C ILE A 7 -8.43 -1.88 1.00
N GLU A 8 -7.97 -1.03 1.92
CA GLU A 8 -6.56 -0.64 2.00
C GLU A 8 -5.77 -1.66 2.84
N TYR A 9 -4.54 -1.94 2.44
CA TYR A 9 -3.67 -2.87 3.14
C TYR A 9 -2.50 -2.13 3.76
N TRP A 10 -2.34 -2.25 5.07
CA TRP A 10 -1.22 -1.70 5.81
C TRP A 10 -0.18 -2.80 6.02
N VAL A 11 0.96 -2.66 5.35
CA VAL A 11 2.02 -3.67 5.37
C VAL A 11 3.20 -3.11 6.16
N LEU A 12 3.63 -3.86 7.19
CA LEU A 12 4.82 -3.51 7.96
C LEU A 12 6.08 -3.63 7.08
N PRO A 13 7.12 -2.79 7.29
CA PRO A 13 8.33 -2.82 6.49
C PRO A 13 9.01 -4.20 6.45
N GLU A 14 9.00 -4.92 7.57
CA GLU A 14 9.57 -6.26 7.68
C GLU A 14 8.85 -7.23 6.75
N MET A 15 7.51 -7.23 6.77
CA MET A 15 6.66 -8.07 5.91
C MET A 15 6.72 -7.66 4.44
N TYR A 16 6.85 -6.36 4.17
CA TYR A 16 6.98 -5.87 2.80
C TYR A 16 8.25 -6.42 2.13
N LEU A 17 9.35 -6.51 2.89
CA LEU A 17 10.61 -7.03 2.41
C LEU A 17 10.65 -8.56 2.38
N SER A 18 10.16 -9.24 3.43
CA SER A 18 10.25 -10.71 3.54
C SER A 18 9.22 -11.45 2.69
N GLU A 19 8.00 -10.93 2.60
CA GLU A 19 6.89 -11.59 1.91
C GLU A 19 6.61 -10.96 0.55
N LEU A 20 6.32 -9.65 0.50
CA LEU A 20 5.83 -9.01 -0.73
C LEU A 20 6.94 -8.87 -1.79
N CYS A 21 8.14 -8.47 -1.36
CA CYS A 21 9.29 -8.30 -2.24
C CYS A 21 10.20 -9.53 -2.26
N SER A 22 9.75 -10.68 -1.74
CA SER A 22 10.57 -11.90 -1.71
C SER A 22 10.98 -12.31 -3.12
N GLY A 23 12.29 -12.37 -3.38
CA GLY A 23 12.82 -12.67 -4.72
C GLY A 23 12.71 -11.52 -5.74
N LEU A 24 12.30 -10.32 -5.32
CA LEU A 24 12.23 -9.12 -6.15
C LEU A 24 13.13 -8.00 -5.60
N ASP A 25 13.54 -7.08 -6.47
CA ASP A 25 14.19 -5.85 -6.01
C ASP A 25 13.13 -4.94 -5.38
N SER A 26 13.15 -4.87 -4.04
CA SER A 26 12.23 -4.03 -3.26
C SER A 26 12.25 -2.55 -3.66
N THR A 27 13.39 -2.02 -4.11
CA THR A 27 13.51 -0.63 -4.56
C THR A 27 12.77 -0.45 -5.88
N LEU A 28 12.96 -1.39 -6.81
CA LEU A 28 12.26 -1.39 -8.09
C LEU A 28 10.75 -1.51 -7.91
N VAL A 29 10.30 -2.49 -7.11
CA VAL A 29 8.87 -2.70 -6.80
C VAL A 29 8.27 -1.43 -6.21
N THR A 30 8.93 -0.85 -5.21
CA THR A 30 8.46 0.39 -4.59
C THR A 30 8.37 1.52 -5.61
N ASN A 31 9.39 1.72 -6.46
CA ASN A 31 9.37 2.75 -7.49
C ASN A 31 8.24 2.56 -8.50
N VAL A 32 7.94 1.33 -8.89
CA VAL A 32 6.81 1.00 -9.78
C VAL A 32 5.49 1.35 -9.10
N LEU A 33 5.26 0.89 -7.87
CA LEU A 33 4.03 1.19 -7.12
C LEU A 33 3.83 2.70 -6.93
N LYS A 34 4.92 3.44 -6.64
CA LYS A 34 4.89 4.91 -6.57
C LYS A 34 4.51 5.55 -7.89
N LYS A 35 5.13 5.10 -8.98
CA LYS A 35 4.93 5.66 -10.32
C LYS A 35 3.47 5.52 -10.79
N TYR A 36 2.83 4.40 -10.48
CA TYR A 36 1.44 4.14 -10.85
C TYR A 36 0.42 4.57 -9.78
N GLY A 37 0.88 5.13 -8.65
CA GLY A 37 0.00 5.67 -7.62
C GLY A 37 -0.66 4.62 -6.71
N TYR A 38 -0.20 3.37 -6.74
CA TYR A 38 -0.71 2.25 -5.92
C TYR A 38 -0.21 2.25 -4.47
N LEU A 39 0.65 3.21 -4.12
CA LEU A 39 1.18 3.39 -2.78
C LEU A 39 0.78 4.75 -2.23
N GLU A 40 0.29 4.81 -0.99
CA GLU A 40 0.15 6.09 -0.28
C GLU A 40 1.54 6.65 0.03
N LEU A 41 1.74 7.93 -0.27
CA LEU A 41 2.96 8.65 0.05
C LEU A 41 2.70 9.58 1.23
N ASP A 42 3.71 9.71 2.09
CA ASP A 42 3.70 10.75 3.11
C ASP A 42 3.80 12.13 2.43
N THR A 43 3.44 13.17 3.17
CA THR A 43 3.60 14.60 2.82
C THR A 43 4.99 14.95 2.28
N ALA A 44 6.03 14.23 2.72
CA ALA A 44 7.41 14.37 2.25
C ALA A 44 7.78 13.46 1.05
N GLY A 45 6.82 12.79 0.41
CA GLY A 45 7.04 11.88 -0.72
C GLY A 45 7.66 10.52 -0.38
N LYS A 46 7.70 10.17 0.92
CA LYS A 46 8.22 8.89 1.42
C LYS A 46 7.21 7.77 1.15
N SER A 47 7.74 6.59 0.79
CA SER A 47 6.96 5.39 0.47
C SER A 47 6.29 4.73 1.69
N THR A 48 6.63 5.19 2.90
CA THR A 48 6.03 4.70 4.15
C THR A 48 5.37 5.84 4.89
N VAL A 49 4.18 5.56 5.42
CA VAL A 49 3.34 6.52 6.14
C VAL A 49 3.19 6.06 7.59
N VAL A 50 3.03 6.99 8.52
CA VAL A 50 2.74 6.65 9.91
C VAL A 50 1.24 6.40 10.04
N LYS A 51 0.86 5.15 10.33
CA LYS A 51 -0.51 4.76 10.71
C LYS A 51 -0.52 4.25 12.14
N ARG A 52 -1.70 4.14 12.75
CA ARG A 52 -1.89 3.49 14.06
C ARG A 52 -2.67 2.19 13.88
N PRO A 53 -1.99 1.06 13.61
CA PRO A 53 -2.63 -0.25 13.67
C PRO A 53 -3.24 -0.48 15.06
N PRO A 54 -4.45 -1.05 15.15
CA PRO A 54 -5.05 -1.45 16.41
C PRO A 54 -4.08 -2.31 17.24
N GLY A 55 -3.87 -1.95 18.50
CA GLY A 55 -3.03 -2.71 19.43
C GLY A 55 -1.50 -2.54 19.28
N MET A 56 -0.99 -1.79 18.30
CA MET A 56 0.47 -1.63 18.08
C MET A 56 1.01 -0.20 18.23
N GLY A 57 0.13 0.79 18.42
CA GLY A 57 0.54 2.20 18.45
C GLY A 57 0.98 2.71 17.07
N PRO A 58 1.63 3.89 16.98
CA PRO A 58 2.06 4.45 15.70
C PRO A 58 3.19 3.62 15.08
N LYS A 59 3.02 3.18 13.84
CA LYS A 59 4.00 2.40 13.07
C LYS A 59 4.14 2.99 11.66
N ARG A 60 5.36 2.94 11.13
CA ARG A 60 5.59 3.20 9.70
C ARG A 60 5.15 1.96 8.93
N VAL A 61 4.29 2.14 7.95
CA VAL A 61 3.77 1.07 7.09
C VAL A 61 3.80 1.50 5.63
N TYR A 62 3.88 0.53 4.74
CA TYR A 62 3.49 0.70 3.35
C TYR A 62 1.98 0.61 3.28
N VAL A 63 1.33 1.63 2.72
CA VAL A 63 -0.13 1.59 2.50
C VAL A 63 -0.36 1.28 1.03
N ILE A 64 -0.78 0.05 0.79
CA ILE A 64 -1.13 -0.42 -0.55
C ILE A 64 -2.58 -0.03 -0.78
N LYS A 65 -2.79 0.79 -1.81
CA LYS A 65 -4.12 1.27 -2.14
C LYS A 65 -4.94 0.19 -2.86
N PRO A 66 -6.27 0.18 -2.70
CA PRO A 66 -7.13 -0.86 -3.26
C PRO A 66 -7.03 -1.01 -4.79
N GLU A 67 -6.67 0.06 -5.51
CA GLU A 67 -6.56 0.06 -6.98
C GLU A 67 -5.48 -0.91 -7.49
N LEU A 68 -4.57 -1.39 -6.63
CA LEU A 68 -3.61 -2.43 -7.01
C LEU A 68 -4.27 -3.81 -7.15
N LEU A 69 -5.31 -4.07 -6.36
CA LEU A 69 -5.93 -5.39 -6.21
C LEU A 69 -7.33 -5.48 -6.84
N GLN A 70 -7.93 -4.34 -7.18
CA GLN A 70 -9.18 -4.29 -7.91
C GLN A 70 -8.97 -4.70 -9.37
N SER A 71 -9.82 -5.59 -9.85
CA SER A 71 -9.90 -5.95 -11.27
C SER A 71 -10.50 -4.80 -12.10
N GLU A 72 -10.23 -4.75 -13.41
CA GLU A 72 -10.80 -3.72 -14.30
C GLU A 72 -12.35 -3.70 -14.25
N GLU A 73 -12.96 -4.85 -14.00
CA GLU A 73 -14.42 -5.02 -13.85
C GLU A 73 -14.97 -4.39 -12.57
N GLU A 74 -14.18 -4.33 -11.49
CA GLU A 74 -14.55 -3.67 -10.22
C GLU A 74 -14.31 -2.15 -10.26
N MET A 75 -13.29 -1.70 -11.01
CA MET A 75 -13.05 -0.26 -11.24
C MET A 75 -14.16 0.39 -12.08
N ALA A 76 -14.74 -0.35 -13.05
CA ALA A 76 -15.83 0.13 -13.90
C ALA A 76 -17.19 0.22 -13.18
N GLN A 77 -17.37 -0.49 -12.07
CA GLN A 77 -18.60 -0.46 -11.25
C GLN A 77 -18.57 0.60 -10.14
N ALA A 78 -17.40 1.19 -9.87
CA ALA A 78 -17.19 2.23 -8.86
C ALA A 78 -17.17 3.67 -9.44
N ALA A 79 -17.41 3.82 -10.75
CA ALA A 79 -17.47 5.11 -11.48
C ALA A 79 -18.92 5.45 -11.89
#